data_AF-M0MM88-F1
#
_entry.id   AF-M0MM88-F1
#
_cell.length_a   1.000
_cell.length_b   1.000
_cell.length_c   1.000
_cell.angle_alpha   90.00
_cell.angle_beta   90.00
_cell.angle_gamma   90.00
#
_symmetry.space_group_name_H-M   'P 1'
#
loop_
_entity.id
_entity.type
_entity.pdbx_description
1 polymer ?
#
loop_
_entity_poly.entity_id
_entity_poly.type
_entity_poly.pdbx_seq_one_letter_code
_entity_poly.pdbx_strand_id
1 'polypeptide(L)'
;MSTETVDERAGHRRSLTVLSLTTLSGIAAALVSSMLASAATDTIGLYPLAGAIVLQLPLLRLLGVDVEDFGVKDNLYVAFMTFSLWFVTWTILLTTGASL
;
A
#
# COMPACT_ATOMS: atom_id res chain seq x y z
N MET A 1 19.12 16.88 -26.10
CA MET A 1 17.69 16.58 -26.24
C MET A 1 17.33 15.08 -26.29
N SER A 2 18.28 14.13 -26.23
CA SER A 2 17.96 12.69 -26.09
C SER A 2 17.92 12.24 -24.61
N THR A 3 18.65 12.91 -23.72
CA THR A 3 18.77 12.56 -22.30
C THR A 3 17.57 12.97 -21.43
N GLU A 4 16.90 14.09 -21.74
CA GLU A 4 15.71 14.56 -20.98
C GLU A 4 14.54 13.55 -21.05
N THR A 5 14.32 12.93 -22.22
CA THR A 5 13.23 11.95 -22.40
C THR A 5 13.45 10.62 -21.66
N VAL A 6 14.71 10.30 -21.32
CA VAL A 6 15.06 9.09 -20.57
C VAL A 6 14.74 9.29 -19.08
N ASP A 7 14.98 10.49 -18.56
CA ASP A 7 14.78 10.85 -17.15
C ASP A 7 13.28 10.97 -16.80
N GLU A 8 12.47 11.56 -17.68
CA GLU A 8 11.00 11.64 -17.50
C GLU A 8 10.34 10.26 -17.41
N ARG A 9 10.77 9.31 -18.25
CA ARG A 9 10.23 7.94 -18.25
C ARG A 9 10.60 7.18 -16.98
N ALA A 10 11.80 7.40 -16.45
CA ALA A 10 12.23 6.80 -15.19
C ALA A 10 11.40 7.34 -14.01
N GLY A 11 11.19 8.66 -13.95
CA GLY A 11 10.33 9.28 -12.95
C GLY A 11 8.87 8.79 -13.00
N HIS A 12 8.31 8.67 -14.21
CA HIS A 12 6.96 8.14 -14.38
C HIS A 12 6.84 6.68 -13.90
N ARG A 13 7.79 5.81 -14.28
CA ARG A 13 7.81 4.41 -13.84
C ARG A 13 7.91 4.30 -12.32
N ARG A 14 8.77 5.09 -11.68
CA ARG A 14 8.89 5.12 -10.21
C ARG A 14 7.55 5.46 -9.55
N SER A 15 6.88 6.50 -10.04
CA SER A 15 5.58 6.91 -9.50
C SER A 15 4.53 5.80 -9.65
N LEU A 16 4.46 5.13 -10.81
CA LEU A 16 3.57 4.00 -11.03
C LEU A 16 3.87 2.80 -10.14
N THR A 17 5.16 2.47 -9.93
CA THR A 17 5.58 1.39 -9.03
C THR A 17 5.16 1.68 -7.60
N VAL A 18 5.35 2.91 -7.12
CA VAL A 18 4.94 3.31 -5.76
C VAL A 18 3.42 3.22 -5.63
N LEU A 19 2.66 3.79 -6.56
CA LEU A 19 1.19 3.73 -6.54
C LEU A 19 0.67 2.29 -6.57
N SER A 20 1.12 1.48 -7.52
CA SER A 20 0.63 0.12 -7.70
C SER A 20 0.98 -0.78 -6.51
N LEU A 21 2.19 -0.68 -5.96
CA LEU A 21 2.58 -1.47 -4.80
C LEU A 21 1.79 -1.06 -3.55
N THR A 22 1.56 0.24 -3.35
CA THR A 22 0.85 0.77 -2.19
C THR A 22 -0.62 0.38 -2.22
N THR A 23 -1.24 0.46 -3.39
CA THR A 23 -2.62 0.02 -3.56
C THR A 23 -2.74 -1.51 -3.40
N LEU A 24 -1.93 -2.31 -4.09
CA LEU A 24 -1.98 -3.76 -3.97
C LEU A 24 -1.71 -4.26 -2.54
N SER A 25 -0.78 -3.62 -1.83
CA SER A 25 -0.49 -3.93 -0.43
C SER A 25 -1.70 -3.65 0.48
N GLY A 26 -2.39 -2.52 0.29
CA GLY A 26 -3.61 -2.20 1.02
C GLY A 26 -4.71 -3.25 0.80
N ILE A 27 -4.93 -3.68 -0.44
CA ILE A 27 -5.89 -4.74 -0.77
C ILE A 27 -5.49 -6.05 -0.11
N ALA A 28 -4.23 -6.47 -0.23
CA ALA A 28 -3.74 -7.69 0.38
C ALA A 28 -3.91 -7.68 1.91
N ALA A 29 -3.61 -6.56 2.56
CA ALA A 29 -3.84 -6.38 3.99
C ALA A 29 -5.32 -6.52 4.36
N ALA A 30 -6.24 -6.02 3.53
CA ALA A 30 -7.69 -6.13 3.79
C ALA A 30 -8.18 -7.58 3.69
N LEU A 31 -7.67 -8.33 2.71
CA LEU A 31 -7.98 -9.75 2.57
C LEU A 31 -7.50 -10.54 3.79
N VAL A 32 -6.26 -10.31 4.24
CA VAL A 32 -5.74 -10.92 5.47
C VAL A 32 -6.57 -10.50 6.69
N SER A 33 -6.98 -9.23 6.77
CA SER A 33 -7.84 -8.73 7.85
C SER A 33 -9.20 -9.44 7.86
N SER A 34 -9.79 -9.69 6.69
CA SER A 34 -11.07 -10.41 6.58
C SER A 34 -10.99 -11.89 6.99
N MET A 35 -9.80 -12.50 6.92
CA MET A 35 -9.57 -13.86 7.41
C MET A 35 -9.39 -13.93 8.93
N LEU A 36 -8.83 -12.88 9.53
CA LEU A 36 -8.50 -12.84 10.96
C LEU A 36 -9.60 -12.22 11.82
N ALA A 37 -10.31 -11.21 11.31
CA ALA A 37 -11.31 -10.45 12.04
C ALA A 37 -12.72 -10.89 11.63
N SER A 38 -13.59 -11.14 12.62
CA SER A 38 -14.97 -11.54 12.38
C SER A 38 -15.93 -10.34 12.37
N ALA A 39 -15.53 -9.22 12.98
CA ALA A 39 -16.30 -8.00 13.03
C ALA A 39 -15.44 -6.75 12.78
N ALA A 40 -16.08 -5.65 12.40
CA ALA A 40 -15.43 -4.34 12.24
C ALA A 40 -14.78 -3.81 13.54
N THR A 41 -15.27 -4.25 14.70
CA THR A 41 -14.79 -3.84 16.02
C THR A 41 -13.56 -4.62 16.47
N ASP A 42 -13.22 -5.71 15.78
CA ASP A 42 -12.05 -6.52 16.14
C ASP A 42 -10.77 -5.78 15.78
N THR A 43 -10.01 -5.39 16.81
CA THR A 43 -8.72 -4.72 16.65
C THR A 43 -7.67 -5.61 15.98
N ILE A 44 -7.92 -6.93 15.89
CA ILE A 44 -7.01 -7.86 15.23
C ILE A 44 -6.84 -7.57 13.74
N GLY A 45 -7.85 -6.96 13.10
CA GLY A 45 -7.78 -6.51 11.70
C GLY A 45 -6.83 -5.33 11.46
N LEU A 46 -6.34 -4.66 12.52
CA LEU A 46 -5.37 -3.56 12.40
C LEU A 46 -3.94 -4.06 12.25
N TYR A 47 -3.61 -5.27 12.72
CA TYR A 47 -2.25 -5.80 12.64
C TYR A 47 -1.77 -6.02 11.19
N PRO A 48 -2.58 -6.56 10.26
CA PRO A 48 -2.19 -6.68 8.86
C PRO A 48 -1.89 -5.33 8.20
N LEU A 49 -2.68 -4.28 8.53
CA LEU A 49 -2.41 -2.92 8.06
C LEU A 49 -1.07 -2.40 8.58
N ALA A 50 -0.82 -2.53 9.88
CA ALA A 50 0.43 -2.09 10.48
C ALA A 50 1.65 -2.83 9.87
N GLY A 51 1.52 -4.15 9.68
CA GLY A 51 2.52 -4.96 8.99
C GLY A 51 2.75 -4.50 7.55
N ALA A 52 1.68 -4.24 6.80
CA ALA A 52 1.76 -3.75 5.43
C ALA A 52 2.51 -2.42 5.34
N ILE A 53 2.21 -1.45 6.22
CA ILE A 53 2.90 -0.15 6.27
C ILE A 53 4.40 -0.31 6.59
N VAL A 54 4.75 -1.15 7.57
CA VAL A 54 6.15 -1.38 7.97
C VAL A 54 6.93 -2.10 6.87
N LEU A 55 6.32 -3.09 6.20
CA LEU A 55 6.94 -3.85 5.12
C LEU A 55 6.98 -3.07 3.79
N GLN A 56 6.18 -2.02 3.65
CA GLN A 56 6.11 -1.21 2.43
C GLN A 56 7.45 -0.60 2.05
N LEU A 57 8.17 -0.04 3.02
CA LEU A 57 9.46 0.62 2.81
C LEU A 57 10.56 -0.35 2.35
N PRO A 58 10.79 -1.51 3.01
CA PRO A 58 11.76 -2.48 2.53
C PRO A 58 11.35 -3.11 1.18
N LEU A 59 10.05 -3.30 0.90
CA LEU A 59 9.59 -3.78 -0.41
C LEU A 59 9.91 -2.79 -1.53
N LEU A 60 9.70 -1.49 -1.31
CA LEU A 60 10.05 -0.45 -2.27
C LEU A 60 11.57 -0.41 -2.53
N ARG A 61 12.40 -0.54 -1.48
CA ARG A 61 13.86 -0.64 -1.61
C ARG A 61 14.26 -1.84 -2.47
N LEU A 62 13.66 -3.01 -2.23
CA LEU A 62 13.97 -4.23 -2.98
C LEU A 62 13.64 -4.08 -4.49
N LEU A 63 12.61 -3.31 -4.83
CA LEU A 63 12.21 -3.04 -6.20
C LEU A 63 13.05 -1.95 -6.89
N GLY A 64 14.13 -1.49 -6.25
CA GLY A 64 15.04 -0.48 -6.80
C GLY A 64 14.48 0.93 -6.77
N VAL A 65 13.43 1.19 -5.98
CA VAL A 65 13.00 2.56 -5.69
C VAL A 65 13.96 3.13 -4.66
N ASP A 66 14.55 4.28 -4.96
CA ASP A 66 15.40 4.99 -4.01
C ASP A 66 14.54 5.61 -2.91
N VAL A 67 14.40 4.88 -1.80
CA VAL A 67 13.59 5.27 -0.66
C VAL A 67 14.42 6.05 0.37
N GLU A 68 15.72 6.24 0.15
CA GLU A 68 16.57 7.06 1.04
C GLU A 68 16.28 8.55 0.87
N ASP A 69 15.86 8.96 -0.32
CA ASP A 69 15.39 10.34 -0.61
C ASP A 69 13.92 10.58 -0.24
N PHE A 70 13.20 9.61 0.32
CA PHE A 70 11.78 9.79 0.66
C PHE A 70 11.61 10.77 1.80
N GLY A 71 10.95 11.89 1.51
CA GLY A 71 10.58 12.86 2.51
C GLY A 71 9.43 12.37 3.39
N VAL A 72 9.09 13.17 4.41
CA VAL A 72 7.93 12.92 5.29
C VAL A 72 6.62 12.83 4.47
N LYS A 73 6.50 13.65 3.43
CA LYS A 73 5.32 13.67 2.54
C LYS A 73 5.15 12.34 1.80
N ASP A 74 6.23 11.75 1.31
CA ASP A 74 6.18 10.52 0.52
C ASP A 74 5.83 9.32 1.40
N ASN A 75 6.42 9.26 2.60
CA ASN A 75 6.06 8.26 3.61
C ASN A 75 4.58 8.39 4.03
N LEU A 76 4.09 9.62 4.23
CA LEU A 76 2.68 9.86 4.56
C LEU A 76 1.77 9.44 3.41
N TYR A 77 2.13 9.73 2.15
CA TYR A 77 1.39 9.30 0.98
C TYR A 77 1.27 7.78 0.93
N VAL A 78 2.38 7.08 1.12
CA VAL A 78 2.43 5.61 1.11
C VAL A 78 1.53 5.04 2.22
N ALA A 79 1.71 5.49 3.46
CA ALA A 79 0.88 5.03 4.59
C ALA A 79 -0.61 5.33 4.37
N PHE A 80 -0.94 6.54 3.90
CA PHE A 80 -2.31 6.97 3.66
C PHE A 80 -2.99 6.16 2.56
N MET A 81 -2.28 5.90 1.45
CA MET A 81 -2.83 5.13 0.34
C MET A 81 -3.02 3.66 0.71
N THR A 82 -2.08 3.05 1.44
CA THR A 82 -2.24 1.67 1.95
C THR A 82 -3.44 1.59 2.89
N PHE A 83 -3.55 2.53 3.84
CA PHE A 83 -4.68 2.63 4.76
C PHE A 83 -6.02 2.79 4.03
N SER A 84 -6.09 3.72 3.08
CA SER A 84 -7.32 4.02 2.37
C SER A 84 -7.85 2.81 1.62
N LEU A 85 -6.96 2.10 0.92
CA LEU A 85 -7.40 0.94 0.13
C LEU A 85 -7.68 -0.28 1.00
N TRP A 86 -6.92 -0.48 2.08
CA TRP A 86 -7.25 -1.45 3.12
C TRP A 86 -8.65 -1.21 3.69
N PHE A 87 -8.93 0.03 4.10
CA PHE A 87 -10.19 0.40 4.74
C PHE A 87 -11.38 0.20 3.81
N VAL A 88 -11.29 0.67 2.57
CA VAL A 88 -12.36 0.53 1.57
C VAL A 88 -12.63 -0.94 1.26
N THR A 89 -11.58 -1.73 0.98
CA THR A 89 -11.73 -3.15 0.66
C THR A 89 -12.31 -3.93 1.84
N TRP A 90 -11.82 -3.71 3.06
CA TRP A 90 -12.32 -4.41 4.24
C TRP A 90 -13.76 -4.03 4.58
N THR A 91 -14.11 -2.75 4.43
CA THR A 91 -15.50 -2.27 4.60
C THR A 91 -16.45 -2.92 3.60
N ILE A 92 -16.04 -3.06 2.32
CA ILE A 92 -16.84 -3.74 1.30
C ILE A 92 -17.06 -5.21 1.66
N LEU A 93 -16.00 -5.92 2.06
CA LEU A 93 -16.08 -7.33 2.47
C LEU A 93 -17.07 -7.52 3.64
N LEU A 94 -16.95 -6.68 4.67
CA LEU A 94 -17.85 -6.71 5.84
C LEU A 94 -19.30 -6.36 5.47
N THR A 95 -19.49 -5.38 4.60
CA THR A 95 -20.85 -4.93 4.19
C THR A 95 -21.55 -5.96 3.31
N THR A 96 -20.79 -6.64 2.44
CA THR A 96 -21.32 -7.67 1.55
C THR A 96 -21.46 -9.03 2.22
N GLY A 97 -20.83 -9.24 3.38
CA GLY A 97 -20.75 -10.54 4.04
C GLY A 97 -19.91 -11.56 3.27
N ALA A 98 -19.07 -11.09 2.34
CA ALA A 98 -18.19 -11.95 1.56
C ALA A 98 -17.08 -12.51 2.46
N SER A 99 -16.85 -13.82 2.36
CA SER A 99 -15.76 -14.54 3.05
C SER A 99 -14.84 -15.19 2.01
N LEU A 100 -13.57 -15.37 2.39
CA LEU A 100 -12.57 -16.10 1.61
C LEU A 100 -12.53 -17.58 1.98
#